data_AF-A0A6J4FEK2-F1
#
_entry.id   AF-A0A6J4FEK2-F1
#
_cell.length_a   1.000
_cell.length_b   1.000
_cell.length_c   1.000
_cell.angle_alpha   90.00
_cell.angle_beta   90.00
_cell.angle_gamma   90.00
#
_symmetry.space_group_name_H-M   'P 1'
#
loop_
_entity.id
_entity.type
_entity.pdbx_description
1 polymer ?
#
loop_
_entity_poly.entity_id
_entity_poly.type
_entity_poly.pdbx_seq_one_letter_code
_entity_poly.pdbx_strand_id
1 'polypeptide(L)'
;MTRLYSPGESGRAICDQCGIVSTTYQYRDVPFSDGRGLVKDILVGVCNCCGAVVAIPPQSTPAIKAQREKSEKPIEAVLPAIYVDALDLACYKIDSKSSAEFRKKLVVYYIHTMAGRVDEAAQLAEVIRTAPAQFSPSADKKTKRISFKVTESTDAEMRVVMNASHLNRTDVLKSLVLKINRDIIQPKSPKNLRELKLLAAVS
;
A
#
# COMPACT_ATOMS: atom_id res chain seq x y z
N MET A 1 1.76 30.31 -15.52
CA MET A 1 2.21 29.56 -16.72
C MET A 1 3.29 28.59 -16.29
N THR A 2 3.17 27.31 -16.63
CA THR A 2 4.22 26.30 -16.37
C THR A 2 5.28 26.39 -17.45
N ARG A 3 6.52 26.69 -17.07
CA ARG A 3 7.67 26.73 -17.99
C ARG A 3 8.10 25.31 -18.37
N LEU A 4 8.36 25.09 -19.65
CA LEU A 4 9.03 23.88 -20.14
C LEU A 4 10.54 24.10 -20.19
N TYR A 5 11.28 23.06 -19.83
CA TYR A 5 12.75 23.04 -19.82
C TYR A 5 13.29 22.10 -20.89
N SER A 6 14.45 22.45 -21.46
CA SER A 6 15.14 21.63 -22.47
C SER A 6 16.36 20.92 -21.88
N PRO A 7 16.76 19.75 -22.41
CA PRO A 7 18.06 19.16 -22.09
C PRO A 7 19.20 20.12 -22.42
N GLY A 8 20.22 20.18 -21.57
CA GLY A 8 21.33 21.14 -21.67
C GLY A 8 21.02 22.54 -21.12
N GLU A 9 19.75 22.86 -20.83
CA GLU A 9 19.39 24.14 -20.23
C GLU A 9 19.98 24.26 -18.82
N SER A 10 20.48 25.45 -18.51
CA SER A 10 21.06 25.75 -17.21
C SER A 10 20.02 26.35 -16.26
N GLY A 11 20.10 25.96 -14.98
CA GLY A 11 19.27 26.45 -13.89
C GLY A 11 20.09 26.69 -12.63
N ARG A 12 19.41 27.04 -11.54
CA ARG A 12 20.00 27.11 -10.21
C ARG A 12 19.10 26.35 -9.23
N ALA A 13 19.72 25.56 -8.36
CA ALA A 13 19.03 24.82 -7.31
C ALA A 13 19.92 24.71 -6.06
N ILE A 14 19.34 24.19 -4.99
CA ILE A 14 20.08 23.86 -3.76
C ILE A 14 20.43 22.37 -3.82
N CYS A 15 21.71 22.08 -3.61
CA CYS A 15 22.24 20.73 -3.46
C CYS A 15 22.57 20.48 -2.00
N ASP A 16 22.12 19.36 -1.45
CA ASP A 16 22.38 18.99 -0.04
C ASP A 16 23.88 18.87 0.28
N GLN A 17 24.72 18.58 -0.74
CA GLN A 17 26.17 18.41 -0.58
C GLN A 17 26.98 19.67 -0.90
N CYS A 18 26.48 20.52 -1.81
CA CYS A 18 27.27 21.62 -2.39
C CYS A 18 26.66 23.01 -2.16
N GLY A 19 25.49 23.11 -1.52
CA GLY A 19 24.78 24.37 -1.32
C GLY A 19 24.12 24.89 -2.61
N ILE A 20 24.14 26.20 -2.82
CA ILE A 20 23.55 26.82 -4.02
C ILE A 20 24.46 26.52 -5.23
N VAL A 21 23.92 25.83 -6.22
CA VAL A 21 24.69 25.38 -7.39
C VAL A 21 23.99 25.71 -8.70
N SER A 22 24.79 25.84 -9.75
CA SER A 22 24.31 25.77 -11.13
C SER A 22 23.95 24.33 -11.46
N THR A 23 22.85 24.16 -12.19
CA THR A 23 22.35 22.85 -12.61
C THR A 23 22.20 22.78 -14.11
N THR A 24 22.39 21.60 -14.68
CA THR A 24 22.06 21.34 -16.09
C THR A 24 20.96 20.30 -16.17
N TYR A 25 19.92 20.59 -16.97
CA TYR A 25 18.84 19.66 -17.21
C TYR A 25 19.27 18.53 -18.14
N GLN A 26 19.03 17.29 -17.74
CA GLN A 26 19.38 16.09 -18.51
C GLN A 26 18.45 14.93 -18.16
N TYR A 27 18.35 13.95 -19.04
CA TYR A 27 17.58 12.73 -18.79
C TYR A 27 18.35 11.77 -17.89
N ARG A 28 17.70 11.28 -16.84
CA ARG A 28 18.25 10.31 -15.90
C ARG A 28 17.16 9.35 -15.45
N ASP A 29 17.60 8.17 -15.04
CA ASP A 29 16.80 7.29 -14.20
C ASP A 29 16.87 7.79 -12.75
N VAL A 30 15.73 7.94 -12.10
CA VAL A 30 15.62 8.50 -10.74
C VAL A 30 14.90 7.50 -9.85
N PRO A 31 15.54 7.03 -8.76
CA PRO A 31 14.86 6.19 -7.78
C PRO A 31 13.83 7.02 -7.01
N PHE A 32 12.75 6.39 -6.57
CA PHE A 32 11.84 7.03 -5.62
C PHE A 32 12.55 7.27 -4.28
N SER A 33 12.13 8.31 -3.55
CA SER A 33 12.74 8.69 -2.27
C SER A 33 12.57 7.64 -1.16
N ASP A 34 11.60 6.74 -1.28
CA ASP A 34 11.41 5.57 -0.41
C ASP A 34 12.33 4.39 -0.78
N GLY A 35 13.17 4.55 -1.82
CA GLY A 35 14.05 3.52 -2.37
C GLY A 35 13.33 2.42 -3.16
N ARG A 36 12.00 2.48 -3.31
CA ARG A 36 11.19 1.39 -3.88
C ARG A 36 10.68 1.76 -5.27
N GLY A 37 11.55 1.58 -6.25
CA GLY A 37 11.23 1.72 -7.67
C GLY A 37 12.04 2.82 -8.35
N LEU A 38 11.99 2.81 -9.68
CA LEU A 38 12.82 3.64 -10.55
C LEU A 38 11.93 4.26 -11.62
N VAL A 39 11.96 5.58 -11.74
CA VAL A 39 11.37 6.29 -12.87
C VAL A 39 12.47 6.44 -13.91
N LYS A 40 12.30 5.76 -15.04
CA LYS A 40 13.29 5.75 -16.11
C LYS A 40 13.13 6.98 -17.00
N ASP A 41 14.26 7.48 -17.48
CA ASP A 41 14.34 8.44 -18.57
C ASP A 41 13.45 9.68 -18.38
N ILE A 42 13.61 10.38 -17.24
CA ILE A 42 12.92 11.64 -16.98
C ILE A 42 13.90 12.81 -16.96
N LEU A 43 13.41 13.98 -17.39
CA LEU A 43 14.21 15.20 -17.34
C LEU A 43 14.39 15.62 -15.88
N VAL A 44 15.63 15.88 -15.48
CA VAL A 44 16.01 16.33 -14.14
C VAL A 44 17.10 17.38 -14.19
N GLY A 45 17.12 18.30 -13.22
CA GLY A 45 18.22 19.22 -13.00
C GLY A 45 19.30 18.54 -12.16
N VAL A 46 20.51 18.46 -12.70
CA VAL A 46 21.66 17.82 -12.05
C VAL A 46 22.67 18.87 -11.61
N CYS A 47 23.20 18.71 -10.40
CA CYS A 47 24.25 19.58 -9.86
C CYS A 47 25.52 19.45 -10.71
N ASN A 48 26.05 20.58 -11.18
CA ASN A 48 27.26 20.59 -12.02
C ASN A 48 28.55 20.27 -11.23
N CYS A 49 28.49 20.26 -9.89
CA CYS A 49 29.64 19.95 -9.04
C CYS A 49 29.74 18.46 -8.70
N CYS A 50 28.65 17.84 -8.23
CA CYS A 50 28.67 16.46 -7.73
C CYS A 50 27.86 15.47 -8.58
N GLY A 51 27.13 15.95 -9.60
CA GLY A 51 26.31 15.09 -10.45
C GLY A 51 25.02 14.56 -9.80
N ALA A 52 24.67 15.01 -8.59
CA ALA A 52 23.44 14.64 -7.92
C ALA A 52 22.20 15.25 -8.59
N VAL A 53 21.09 14.52 -8.59
CA VAL A 53 19.78 15.05 -8.98
C VAL A 53 19.28 16.00 -7.89
N VAL A 54 19.06 17.26 -8.23
CA VAL A 54 18.70 18.33 -7.26
C VAL A 54 17.40 19.05 -7.63
N ALA A 55 16.86 18.82 -8.82
CA ALA A 55 15.58 19.36 -9.23
C ALA A 55 14.87 18.40 -10.20
N ILE A 56 13.53 18.37 -10.15
CA ILE A 56 12.69 17.67 -11.11
C ILE A 56 11.65 18.67 -11.63
N PRO A 57 11.66 19.03 -12.92
CA PRO A 57 10.73 19.98 -13.49
C PRO A 57 9.30 19.42 -13.55
N PRO A 58 8.24 20.27 -13.51
CA PRO A 58 6.85 19.82 -13.53
C PRO A 58 6.45 18.95 -14.74
N GLN A 59 7.15 19.10 -15.87
CA GLN A 59 6.93 18.28 -17.08
C GLN A 59 7.30 16.80 -16.92
N SER A 60 8.11 16.45 -15.91
CA SER A 60 8.44 15.07 -15.58
C SER A 60 7.39 14.43 -14.66
N THR A 61 6.50 15.23 -14.06
CA THR A 61 5.45 14.75 -13.14
C THR A 61 4.52 13.69 -13.77
N PRO A 62 4.05 13.81 -15.03
CA PRO A 62 3.22 12.78 -15.65
C PRO A 62 3.94 11.43 -15.76
N ALA A 63 5.23 11.41 -16.11
CA ALA A 63 6.02 10.18 -16.21
C ALA A 63 6.23 9.53 -14.84
N ILE A 64 6.50 10.34 -13.81
CA ILE A 64 6.61 9.89 -12.42
C ILE A 64 5.28 9.28 -11.94
N LYS A 65 4.15 9.95 -12.20
CA LYS A 65 2.82 9.46 -11.86
C LYS A 65 2.50 8.16 -12.59
N ALA A 66 2.75 8.10 -13.90
CA ALA A 66 2.51 6.90 -14.70
C ALA A 66 3.36 5.71 -14.21
N GLN A 67 4.61 5.94 -13.81
CA GLN A 67 5.44 4.88 -13.26
C GLN A 67 4.95 4.42 -11.87
N ARG A 68 4.47 5.33 -11.02
CA ARG A 68 3.83 4.97 -9.75
C ARG A 68 2.60 4.10 -9.98
N GLU A 69 1.74 4.48 -10.92
CA GLU A 69 0.52 3.72 -11.26
C GLU A 69 0.82 2.37 -11.93
N LYS A 70 1.83 2.29 -12.81
CA LYS A 70 2.30 1.02 -13.42
C LYS A 70 2.88 0.05 -12.40
N SER A 71 3.38 0.57 -11.28
CA SER A 71 3.92 -0.23 -10.18
C SER A 71 2.83 -0.72 -9.23
N GLU A 72 1.55 -0.39 -9.48
CA GLU A 72 0.45 -0.91 -8.69
C GLU A 72 -0.03 -2.27 -9.20
N LYS A 73 -0.15 -3.24 -8.30
CA LYS A 73 -0.70 -4.56 -8.56
C LYS A 73 -2.10 -4.69 -7.96
N PRO A 74 -3.05 -5.32 -8.66
CA PRO A 74 -4.37 -5.58 -8.10
C PRO A 74 -4.27 -6.73 -7.09
N ILE A 75 -4.83 -6.53 -5.90
CA ILE A 75 -5.20 -7.61 -4.98
C ILE A 75 -6.68 -7.83 -5.16
N GLU A 76 -7.05 -9.02 -5.66
CA GLU A 76 -8.45 -9.39 -5.90
C GLU A 76 -8.77 -10.78 -5.36
N ALA A 77 -9.99 -10.91 -4.83
CA ALA A 77 -10.55 -12.20 -4.46
C ALA A 77 -12.08 -12.14 -4.48
N VAL A 78 -12.71 -13.30 -4.69
CA VAL A 78 -14.15 -13.48 -4.46
C VAL A 78 -14.30 -14.25 -3.15
N LEU A 79 -14.99 -13.65 -2.19
CA LEU A 79 -15.18 -14.17 -0.84
C LEU A 79 -16.67 -14.38 -0.56
N PRO A 80 -17.05 -15.31 0.33
CA PRO A 80 -18.42 -15.32 0.87
C PRO A 80 -18.75 -13.94 1.47
N ALA A 81 -19.98 -13.48 1.30
CA ALA A 81 -20.39 -12.11 1.60
C ALA A 81 -20.08 -11.71 3.05
N ILE A 82 -20.26 -12.63 3.99
CA ILE A 82 -19.97 -12.45 5.41
C ILE A 82 -18.53 -11.97 5.70
N TYR A 83 -17.54 -12.36 4.89
CA TYR A 83 -16.17 -11.87 5.05
C TYR A 83 -16.05 -10.39 4.68
N VAL A 84 -16.69 -9.99 3.58
CA VAL A 84 -16.69 -8.58 3.16
C VAL A 84 -17.54 -7.75 4.13
N ASP A 85 -18.65 -8.28 4.62
CA ASP A 85 -19.52 -7.62 5.61
C ASP A 85 -18.80 -7.44 6.95
N ALA A 86 -18.02 -8.43 7.40
CA ALA A 86 -17.17 -8.29 8.59
C ALA A 86 -16.11 -7.20 8.39
N LEU A 87 -15.48 -7.15 7.21
CA LEU A 87 -14.51 -6.10 6.91
C LEU A 87 -15.16 -4.70 6.91
N ASP A 88 -16.35 -4.56 6.31
CA ASP A 88 -17.12 -3.31 6.31
C ASP A 88 -17.52 -2.89 7.73
N LEU A 89 -17.97 -3.85 8.56
CA LEU A 89 -18.32 -3.60 9.96
C LEU A 89 -17.10 -3.17 10.79
N ALA A 90 -15.93 -3.78 10.55
CA ALA A 90 -14.69 -3.37 11.20
C ALA A 90 -14.31 -1.93 10.83
N CYS A 91 -14.44 -1.56 9.54
CA CYS A 91 -14.21 -0.19 9.07
C CYS A 91 -15.16 0.79 9.77
N TYR A 92 -16.47 0.47 9.81
CA TYR A 92 -17.48 1.28 10.48
C TYR A 92 -17.21 1.45 11.99
N LYS A 93 -16.73 0.40 12.67
CA LYS A 93 -16.39 0.45 14.10
C LYS A 93 -15.15 1.32 14.38
N ILE A 94 -14.22 1.38 13.44
CA ILE A 94 -13.05 2.28 13.52
C ILE A 94 -13.51 3.72 13.29
N ASP A 95 -14.19 3.96 12.17
CA ASP A 95 -14.76 5.26 11.82
C ASP A 95 -16.10 5.06 11.11
N SER A 96 -17.16 5.61 11.70
CA SER A 96 -18.52 5.52 11.16
C SER A 96 -18.70 6.31 9.86
N LYS A 97 -17.76 7.19 9.52
CA LYS A 97 -17.69 7.90 8.24
C LYS A 97 -16.79 7.21 7.22
N SER A 98 -16.23 6.03 7.54
CA SER A 98 -15.25 5.37 6.68
C SER A 98 -15.82 5.03 5.29
N SER A 99 -14.99 5.26 4.27
CA SER A 99 -15.31 4.99 2.88
C SER A 99 -14.78 3.63 2.43
N ALA A 100 -15.14 3.21 1.21
CA ALA A 100 -14.56 2.03 0.56
C ALA A 100 -13.02 2.09 0.45
N GLU A 101 -12.42 3.29 0.49
CA GLU A 101 -10.97 3.49 0.47
C GLU A 101 -10.30 3.04 1.77
N PHE A 102 -10.99 3.17 2.90
CA PHE A 102 -10.45 2.74 4.19
C PHE A 102 -10.32 1.22 4.28
N ARG A 103 -11.18 0.44 3.59
CA ARG A 103 -11.01 -1.02 3.47
C ARG A 103 -9.63 -1.41 2.96
N LYS A 104 -9.17 -0.75 1.88
CA LYS A 104 -7.83 -0.98 1.32
C LYS A 104 -6.78 -0.72 2.39
N LYS A 105 -6.84 0.45 3.06
CA LYS A 105 -5.86 0.85 4.08
C LYS A 105 -5.82 -0.14 5.25
N LEU A 106 -6.99 -0.60 5.73
CA LEU A 106 -7.09 -1.59 6.79
C LEU A 106 -6.47 -2.94 6.39
N VAL A 107 -6.77 -3.44 5.19
CA VAL A 107 -6.19 -4.71 4.71
C VAL A 107 -4.67 -4.56 4.52
N VAL A 108 -4.19 -3.45 3.95
CA VAL A 108 -2.75 -3.16 3.80
C VAL A 108 -2.05 -3.10 5.16
N TYR A 109 -2.65 -2.44 6.16
CA TYR A 109 -2.11 -2.42 7.52
C TYR A 109 -1.93 -3.84 8.09
N TYR A 110 -2.92 -4.72 7.92
CA TYR A 110 -2.81 -6.11 8.40
C TYR A 110 -1.79 -6.93 7.59
N ILE A 111 -1.69 -6.74 6.27
CA ILE A 111 -0.65 -7.37 5.44
C ILE A 111 0.74 -6.96 5.96
N HIS A 112 0.97 -5.66 6.13
CA HIS A 112 2.24 -5.13 6.62
C HIS A 112 2.58 -5.66 8.02
N THR A 113 1.59 -5.67 8.92
CA THR A 113 1.75 -6.19 10.29
C THR A 113 2.15 -7.67 10.28
N MET A 114 1.53 -8.49 9.43
CA MET A 114 1.85 -9.92 9.34
C MET A 114 3.17 -10.18 8.64
N ALA A 115 3.52 -9.41 7.61
CA ALA A 115 4.82 -9.51 6.94
C ALA A 115 5.99 -9.20 7.90
N GLY A 116 5.80 -8.25 8.84
CA GLY A 116 6.77 -7.96 9.90
C GLY A 116 6.78 -8.95 11.07
N ARG A 117 5.83 -9.90 11.11
CA ARG A 117 5.66 -10.88 12.21
C ARG A 117 5.39 -12.26 11.64
N VAL A 118 6.41 -12.83 11.00
CA VAL A 118 6.33 -14.09 10.26
C VAL A 118 5.76 -15.25 11.09
N ASP A 119 6.08 -15.31 12.39
CA ASP A 119 5.53 -16.34 13.29
C ASP A 119 4.00 -16.19 13.49
N GLU A 120 3.49 -14.96 13.60
CA GLU A 120 2.04 -14.70 13.63
C GLU A 120 1.41 -15.00 12.26
N ALA A 121 2.11 -14.69 11.16
CA ALA A 121 1.64 -14.99 9.81
C ALA A 121 1.49 -16.51 9.59
N ALA A 122 2.41 -17.33 10.10
CA ALA A 122 2.32 -18.79 10.03
C ALA A 122 1.04 -19.34 10.69
N GLN A 123 0.53 -18.65 11.73
CA GLN A 123 -0.70 -19.03 12.42
C GLN A 123 -1.97 -18.70 11.63
N LEU A 124 -1.90 -17.98 10.51
CA LEU A 124 -3.07 -17.64 9.70
C LEU A 124 -3.75 -18.88 9.10
N ALA A 125 -3.02 -19.96 8.84
CA ALA A 125 -3.60 -21.25 8.44
C ALA A 125 -4.52 -21.79 9.54
N GLU A 126 -4.16 -21.59 10.80
CA GLU A 126 -4.98 -22.04 11.92
C GLU A 126 -6.21 -21.18 12.15
N VAL A 127 -6.07 -19.86 11.94
CA VAL A 127 -7.18 -18.92 12.05
C VAL A 127 -8.31 -19.28 11.08
N ILE A 128 -8.00 -19.64 9.84
CA ILE A 128 -9.02 -20.05 8.86
C ILE A 128 -9.58 -21.44 9.14
N ARG A 129 -8.76 -22.38 9.62
CA ARG A 129 -9.20 -23.74 10.02
C ARG A 129 -10.17 -23.70 11.20
N THR A 130 -9.95 -22.77 12.14
CA THR A 130 -10.78 -22.55 13.33
C THR A 130 -11.78 -21.42 13.15
N ALA A 131 -12.17 -21.13 11.90
CA ALA A 131 -13.15 -20.09 11.61
C ALA A 131 -14.49 -20.38 12.33
N PRO A 132 -15.12 -19.36 12.94
CA PRO A 132 -16.44 -19.54 13.55
C PRO A 132 -17.47 -20.05 12.53
N ALA A 133 -18.48 -20.81 12.98
CA ALA A 133 -19.47 -21.44 12.11
C ALA A 133 -20.16 -20.47 11.13
N GLN A 134 -20.38 -19.21 11.52
CA GLN A 134 -20.96 -18.17 10.66
C GLN A 134 -20.10 -17.82 9.42
N PHE A 135 -18.80 -18.12 9.45
CA PHE A 135 -17.87 -17.94 8.33
C PHE A 135 -17.67 -19.21 7.49
N SER A 136 -18.42 -20.28 7.80
CA SER A 136 -18.40 -21.54 7.05
C SER A 136 -19.02 -21.36 5.66
N PRO A 137 -18.49 -22.01 4.60
CA PRO A 137 -19.04 -21.96 3.25
C PRO A 137 -20.51 -22.41 3.15
N SER A 138 -20.97 -23.21 4.10
CA SER A 138 -22.35 -23.72 4.16
C SER A 138 -23.36 -22.71 4.72
N ALA A 139 -22.91 -21.63 5.37
CA ALA A 139 -23.78 -20.67 6.04
C ALA A 139 -24.42 -19.66 5.08
N ASP A 140 -23.74 -19.31 3.99
CA ASP A 140 -24.25 -18.30 3.03
C ASP A 140 -23.69 -18.54 1.61
N LYS A 141 -24.58 -18.67 0.62
CA LYS A 141 -24.22 -18.88 -0.78
C LYS A 141 -23.85 -17.59 -1.50
N LYS A 142 -24.09 -16.42 -0.89
CA LYS A 142 -23.80 -15.12 -1.51
C LYS A 142 -22.31 -14.82 -1.45
N THR A 143 -21.73 -14.41 -2.57
CA THR A 143 -20.32 -13.99 -2.66
C THR A 143 -20.20 -12.52 -3.02
N LYS A 144 -19.13 -11.87 -2.56
CA LYS A 144 -18.74 -10.50 -2.91
C LYS A 144 -17.29 -10.47 -3.38
N ARG A 145 -17.01 -9.65 -4.39
CA ARG A 145 -15.63 -9.40 -4.86
C ARG A 145 -15.01 -8.30 -4.01
N ILE A 146 -13.78 -8.53 -3.56
CA ILE A 146 -12.89 -7.49 -3.07
C ILE A 146 -11.80 -7.26 -4.14
N SER A 147 -11.59 -6.00 -4.51
CA SER A 147 -10.53 -5.60 -5.43
C SER A 147 -10.03 -4.21 -5.04
N PHE A 148 -8.71 -4.09 -4.94
CA PHE A 148 -8.04 -2.80 -4.82
C PHE A 148 -6.61 -2.90 -5.33
N LYS A 149 -6.09 -1.78 -5.83
CA LYS A 149 -4.71 -1.66 -6.27
C LYS A 149 -3.79 -1.39 -5.09
N VAL A 150 -2.64 -2.07 -5.03
CA VAL A 150 -1.60 -1.86 -4.00
C VAL A 150 -0.25 -1.64 -4.66
N THR A 151 0.71 -1.08 -3.93
CA THR A 151 2.08 -0.93 -4.45
C THR A 151 2.78 -2.28 -4.62
N GLU A 152 3.80 -2.34 -5.47
CA GLU A 152 4.69 -3.50 -5.61
C GLU A 152 5.21 -4.01 -4.26
N SER A 153 5.54 -3.08 -3.34
CA SER A 153 6.01 -3.43 -2.01
C SER A 153 4.95 -4.16 -1.19
N THR A 154 3.70 -3.72 -1.23
CA THR A 154 2.61 -4.38 -0.51
C THR A 154 2.27 -5.74 -1.14
N ASP A 155 2.37 -5.89 -2.47
CA ASP A 155 2.24 -7.21 -3.09
C ASP A 155 3.38 -8.15 -2.68
N ALA A 156 4.61 -7.64 -2.54
CA ALA A 156 5.73 -8.42 -2.01
C ALA A 156 5.49 -8.85 -0.55
N GLU A 157 4.99 -7.96 0.31
CA GLU A 157 4.58 -8.29 1.68
C GLU A 157 3.46 -9.35 1.70
N MET A 158 2.46 -9.24 0.82
CA MET A 158 1.42 -10.27 0.67
C MET A 158 2.03 -11.63 0.33
N ARG A 159 3.04 -11.71 -0.53
CA ARG A 159 3.75 -12.96 -0.85
C ARG A 159 4.51 -13.51 0.36
N VAL A 160 5.13 -12.65 1.18
CA VAL A 160 5.77 -13.08 2.43
C VAL A 160 4.75 -13.74 3.35
N VAL A 161 3.57 -13.11 3.52
CA VAL A 161 2.48 -13.66 4.34
C VAL A 161 1.99 -15.00 3.77
N MET A 162 1.74 -15.08 2.46
CA MET A 162 1.33 -16.32 1.79
C MET A 162 2.33 -17.46 2.00
N ASN A 163 3.62 -17.17 1.88
CA ASN A 163 4.69 -18.16 2.05
C ASN A 163 4.77 -18.63 3.50
N ALA A 164 4.72 -17.71 4.46
CA ALA A 164 4.77 -18.03 5.89
C ALA A 164 3.56 -18.88 6.34
N SER A 165 2.36 -18.58 5.82
CA SER A 165 1.14 -19.27 6.20
C SER A 165 0.84 -20.50 5.34
N HIS A 166 1.57 -20.74 4.25
CA HIS A 166 1.25 -21.73 3.22
C HIS A 166 -0.18 -21.59 2.66
N LEU A 167 -0.71 -20.37 2.59
CA LEU A 167 -2.06 -20.10 2.07
C LEU A 167 -1.98 -19.41 0.70
N ASN A 168 -2.98 -19.65 -0.14
CA ASN A 168 -3.18 -18.84 -1.34
C ASN A 168 -3.68 -17.43 -0.94
N ARG A 169 -3.61 -16.48 -1.88
CA ARG A 169 -4.02 -15.07 -1.65
C ARG A 169 -5.45 -14.95 -1.10
N THR A 170 -6.39 -15.74 -1.62
CA THR A 170 -7.80 -15.71 -1.19
C THR A 170 -7.94 -16.15 0.27
N ASP A 171 -7.24 -17.22 0.66
CA ASP A 171 -7.31 -17.75 2.02
C ASP A 171 -6.52 -16.89 3.02
N VAL A 172 -5.43 -16.23 2.58
CA VAL A 172 -4.81 -15.15 3.37
C VAL A 172 -5.83 -14.05 3.64
N LEU A 173 -6.54 -13.55 2.61
CA LEU A 173 -7.56 -12.51 2.80
C LEU A 173 -8.68 -12.95 3.76
N LYS A 174 -9.18 -14.18 3.64
CA LYS A 174 -10.16 -14.74 4.59
C LYS A 174 -9.61 -14.76 6.02
N SER A 175 -8.38 -15.24 6.20
CA SER A 175 -7.73 -15.32 7.50
C SER A 175 -7.46 -13.94 8.11
N LEU A 176 -7.03 -12.96 7.31
CA LEU A 176 -6.89 -11.57 7.74
C LEU A 176 -8.23 -10.97 8.19
N VAL A 177 -9.32 -11.22 7.45
CA VAL A 177 -10.66 -10.79 7.87
C VAL A 177 -11.09 -11.45 9.18
N LEU A 178 -10.80 -12.74 9.38
CA LEU A 178 -11.08 -13.43 10.65
C LEU A 178 -10.26 -12.86 11.81
N LYS A 179 -8.99 -12.50 11.56
CA LYS A 179 -8.14 -11.81 12.53
C LYS A 179 -8.68 -10.42 12.84
N ILE A 180 -9.06 -9.63 11.84
CA ILE A 180 -9.75 -8.34 12.00
C ILE A 180 -11.02 -8.49 12.84
N ASN A 181 -11.81 -9.53 12.60
CA ASN A 181 -13.00 -9.81 13.40
C ASN A 181 -12.65 -10.06 14.88
N ARG A 182 -11.60 -10.85 15.17
CA ARG A 182 -11.12 -11.11 16.53
C ARG A 182 -10.50 -9.88 17.19
N ASP A 183 -9.80 -9.05 16.43
CA ASP A 183 -9.02 -7.92 16.95
C ASP A 183 -9.85 -6.64 17.10
N ILE A 184 -10.83 -6.42 16.21
CA ILE A 184 -11.62 -5.18 16.12
C ILE A 184 -13.09 -5.40 16.45
N ILE A 185 -13.75 -6.41 15.87
CA ILE A 185 -15.22 -6.54 15.96
C ILE A 185 -15.64 -7.13 17.31
N GLN A 186 -15.07 -8.27 17.70
CA GLN A 186 -15.44 -8.99 18.91
C GLN A 186 -15.08 -8.27 20.22
N PRO A 187 -13.92 -7.61 20.37
CA PRO A 187 -13.57 -6.97 21.63
C PRO A 187 -14.43 -5.73 21.88
N LYS A 188 -14.82 -5.49 23.14
CA LYS A 188 -15.45 -4.23 23.55
C LYS A 188 -14.51 -3.04 23.35
N SER A 189 -13.22 -3.24 23.64
CA SER A 189 -12.15 -2.24 23.45
C SER A 189 -10.99 -2.85 22.65
N PRO A 190 -10.95 -2.65 21.33
CA PRO A 190 -9.85 -3.11 20.47
C PRO A 190 -8.53 -2.45 20.87
N LYS A 191 -7.47 -3.25 21.02
CA LYS A 191 -6.16 -2.78 21.52
C LYS A 191 -5.58 -1.63 20.69
N ASN A 192 -5.70 -1.73 19.36
CA ASN A 192 -5.11 -0.77 18.43
C ASN A 192 -6.15 0.23 17.88
N LEU A 193 -7.32 0.37 18.52
CA LEU A 193 -8.40 1.22 17.98
C LEU A 193 -7.97 2.66 17.78
N ARG A 194 -7.16 3.21 18.70
CA ARG A 194 -6.69 4.60 18.63
C ARG A 194 -5.82 4.84 17.40
N GLU A 195 -4.87 3.95 17.15
CA GLU A 195 -3.98 4.01 15.98
C GLU A 195 -4.78 3.87 14.68
N LEU A 196 -5.70 2.91 14.62
CA LEU A 196 -6.56 2.70 13.46
C LEU A 196 -7.48 3.90 13.17
N LYS A 197 -7.95 4.59 14.22
CA LYS A 197 -8.70 5.85 14.09
C LYS A 197 -7.83 6.98 13.55
N LEU A 198 -6.58 7.08 13.97
CA LEU A 198 -5.64 8.06 13.42
C LEU A 198 -5.40 7.78 11.93
N LEU A 199 -5.20 6.51 11.56
CA LEU A 199 -5.06 6.08 10.16
C LEU A 199 -6.31 6.45 9.34
N ALA A 200 -7.51 6.27 9.89
CA ALA A 200 -8.77 6.64 9.24
C ALA A 200 -8.93 8.16 9.07
N ALA A 201 -8.45 8.97 10.02
CA ALA A 201 -8.63 10.43 9.99
C ALA A 201 -7.70 11.14 8.99
N VAL A 202 -6.56 10.54 8.65
CA VAL A 202 -5.62 11.05 7.62
C VAL A 202 -5.90 10.45 6.23
N SER A 203 -7.02 9.74 6.10
CA SER A 203 -7.40 9.01 4.90
C SER A 203 -8.09 9.86 3.85
#